data_AF-A0A1Q7VPA7-F1
#
_entry.id   AF-A0A1Q7VPA7-F1
#
_cell.length_a   1.000
_cell.length_b   1.000
_cell.length_c   1.000
_cell.angle_alpha   90.00
_cell.angle_beta   90.00
_cell.angle_gamma   90.00
#
_symmetry.space_group_name_H-M   'P 1'
#
loop_
_entity.id
_entity.type
_entity.pdbx_description
1 polymer ?
#
loop_
_entity_poly.entity_id
_entity_poly.type
_entity_poly.pdbx_seq_one_letter_code
_entity_poly.pdbx_strand_id
1 'polypeptide(L)'
;MIASDIRNGVEQLGDLIATASTIVPFTGAGISTECGIPDFRSPGGLWARHRPIPFDEFVASPDARAEAWRRRFAMEPVFAKARPGRGHRALASLYRAGKIPAIITQNIDNLHQTSGFAAEHVIELHGNTTYARCIGCGRDYDLGWVKASFEASGGAPDCTICDEP
;
A
#
# COMPACT_ATOMS: atom_id res chain seq x y z
N MET A 1 -4.58 27.58 -11.72
CA MET A 1 -5.56 27.63 -12.83
C MET A 1 -6.14 26.23 -12.95
N ILE A 2 -7.46 26.08 -12.91
CA ILE A 2 -8.11 24.79 -13.18
C ILE A 2 -8.41 24.78 -14.68
N ALA A 3 -7.93 23.77 -15.40
CA ALA A 3 -8.16 23.66 -16.84
C ALA A 3 -9.66 23.59 -17.15
N SER A 4 -10.07 24.22 -18.25
CA SER A 4 -11.47 24.30 -18.69
C SER A 4 -12.02 22.96 -19.21
N ASP A 5 -11.14 22.09 -19.68
CA ASP A 5 -11.46 20.77 -20.24
C ASP A 5 -10.26 19.81 -20.10
N ILE A 6 -10.50 18.53 -20.37
CA ILE A 6 -9.50 17.47 -20.19
C ILE A 6 -8.32 17.58 -21.15
N ARG A 7 -8.52 18.03 -22.39
CA ARG A 7 -7.44 18.11 -23.38
C ARG A 7 -6.46 19.20 -22.97
N ASN A 8 -7.00 20.38 -22.66
CA ASN A 8 -6.22 21.50 -22.14
C ASN A 8 -5.52 21.12 -20.82
N GLY A 9 -6.20 20.38 -19.94
CA GLY A 9 -5.59 19.88 -18.70
C GLY A 9 -4.41 18.94 -18.93
N VAL A 10 -4.49 18.06 -19.93
CA VAL A 10 -3.39 17.15 -20.30
C VAL A 10 -2.20 17.94 -20.88
N GLU A 11 -2.46 18.92 -21.75
CA GLU A 11 -1.42 19.78 -22.33
C GLU A 11 -0.72 20.59 -21.24
N GLN A 12 -1.47 21.27 -20.38
CA GLN A 12 -0.91 22.03 -19.24
C GLN A 12 -0.10 21.13 -18.30
N LEU A 13 -0.58 19.93 -17.99
CA LEU A 13 0.16 18.98 -17.17
C LEU A 13 1.46 18.54 -17.85
N GLY A 14 1.44 18.33 -19.17
CA GLY A 14 2.63 18.02 -19.96
C GLY A 14 3.70 19.10 -19.84
N ASP A 15 3.32 20.37 -19.98
CA ASP A 15 4.21 21.51 -19.86
C ASP A 15 4.79 21.65 -18.44
N LEU A 16 3.96 21.44 -17.42
CA LEU A 16 4.40 21.44 -16.02
C LEU A 16 5.41 20.32 -15.75
N ILE A 17 5.16 19.11 -16.27
CA ILE A 17 6.11 17.99 -16.14
C ILE A 17 7.42 18.27 -16.88
N ALA A 18 7.36 18.84 -18.08
CA ALA A 18 8.52 19.14 -18.90
C ALA A 18 9.44 20.16 -18.21
N THR A 19 8.86 21.24 -17.69
CA THR A 19 9.58 22.37 -17.09
C THR A 19 9.98 22.15 -15.63
N ALA A 20 9.30 21.27 -14.89
CA ALA A 20 9.64 20.98 -13.51
C ALA A 20 11.04 20.36 -13.38
N SER A 21 11.86 20.93 -12.50
CA SER A 21 13.14 20.35 -12.09
C SER A 21 12.93 19.14 -11.18
N THR A 22 11.89 19.18 -10.33
CA THR A 22 11.55 18.13 -9.37
C THR A 22 10.05 17.96 -9.28
N ILE A 23 9.58 16.71 -9.29
CA ILE A 23 8.17 16.33 -9.15
C ILE A 23 8.02 15.48 -7.88
N VAL A 24 7.03 15.78 -7.05
CA VAL A 24 6.68 15.02 -5.85
C VAL A 24 5.29 14.40 -6.02
N PRO A 25 5.18 13.14 -6.45
CA PRO A 25 3.89 12.48 -6.58
C PRO A 25 3.34 12.05 -5.22
N PHE A 26 2.03 12.21 -5.07
CA PHE A 26 1.26 11.71 -3.93
C PHE A 26 0.12 10.83 -4.47
N THR A 27 0.07 9.55 -4.08
CA THR A 27 -0.92 8.60 -4.61
C THR A 27 -1.79 7.99 -3.53
N GLY A 28 -3.00 7.58 -3.92
CA GLY A 28 -3.90 6.76 -3.10
C GLY A 28 -4.58 5.69 -3.95
N ALA A 29 -5.60 5.03 -3.40
CA ALA A 29 -6.16 3.79 -3.97
C ALA A 29 -6.63 3.93 -5.43
N GLY A 30 -7.02 5.14 -5.86
CA GLY A 30 -7.47 5.43 -7.22
C GLY A 30 -6.48 5.03 -8.33
N ILE A 31 -5.17 5.05 -8.07
CA ILE A 31 -4.16 4.62 -9.06
C ILE A 31 -4.13 3.08 -9.24
N SER A 32 -4.65 2.34 -8.26
CA SER A 32 -4.61 0.87 -8.19
C SER A 32 -5.95 0.20 -8.50
N THR A 33 -7.03 0.97 -8.72
CA THR A 33 -8.36 0.41 -9.05
C THR A 33 -8.33 -0.40 -10.35
N GLU A 34 -7.63 0.09 -11.39
CA GLU A 34 -7.43 -0.63 -12.64
C GLU A 34 -6.47 -1.84 -12.52
N CYS A 35 -5.87 -2.06 -11.34
CA CYS A 35 -4.90 -3.14 -11.09
C CYS A 35 -5.53 -4.38 -10.44
N GLY A 36 -6.86 -4.42 -10.28
CA GLY A 36 -7.59 -5.55 -9.69
C GLY A 36 -7.66 -5.53 -8.16
N ILE A 37 -7.19 -4.45 -7.52
CA ILE A 37 -7.32 -4.24 -6.08
C ILE A 37 -8.58 -3.40 -5.85
N PRO A 38 -9.58 -3.91 -5.11
CA PRO A 38 -10.76 -3.14 -4.79
C PRO A 38 -10.36 -1.95 -3.90
N ASP A 39 -10.95 -0.79 -4.15
CA ASP A 39 -10.80 0.32 -3.21
C ASP A 39 -11.62 0.09 -1.93
N PHE A 40 -11.40 0.96 -0.95
CA PHE A 40 -12.04 0.85 0.34
C PHE A 40 -13.47 1.44 0.37
N ARG A 41 -13.73 2.51 -0.39
CA ARG A 41 -14.84 3.45 -0.17
C ARG A 41 -15.92 3.43 -1.25
N SER A 42 -15.64 2.91 -2.44
CA SER A 42 -16.65 2.83 -3.51
C SER A 42 -17.76 1.86 -3.15
N PRO A 43 -18.97 2.00 -3.75
CA PRO A 43 -20.07 1.06 -3.52
C PRO A 43 -19.63 -0.40 -3.75
N GLY A 44 -19.80 -1.25 -2.73
CA GLY A 44 -19.38 -2.65 -2.76
C GLY A 44 -17.90 -2.90 -2.41
N GLY A 45 -17.13 -1.84 -2.12
CA GLY A 45 -15.74 -1.88 -1.66
C GLY A 45 -15.57 -2.50 -0.27
N LEU A 46 -14.32 -2.59 0.20
CA LEU A 46 -13.99 -3.39 1.39
C LEU A 46 -14.76 -2.97 2.65
N TRP A 47 -14.97 -1.66 2.86
CA TRP A 47 -15.66 -1.14 4.05
C TRP A 47 -17.17 -1.37 4.02
N ALA A 48 -17.76 -1.66 2.87
CA ALA A 48 -19.17 -2.07 2.79
C ALA A 48 -19.37 -3.51 3.30
N ARG A 49 -18.30 -4.31 3.42
CA ARG A 49 -18.34 -5.73 3.80
C ARG A 49 -17.77 -5.99 5.18
N HIS A 50 -16.78 -5.21 5.60
CA HIS A 50 -16.09 -5.40 6.88
C HIS A 50 -15.87 -4.05 7.58
N ARG A 51 -16.34 -3.94 8.83
CA ARG A 51 -16.01 -2.79 9.69
C ARG A 51 -14.50 -2.81 9.98
N PRO A 52 -13.78 -1.67 9.82
CA PRO A 52 -12.38 -1.56 10.24
C PRO A 52 -12.21 -1.98 11.71
N ILE A 53 -11.09 -2.61 12.02
CA ILE A 53 -10.68 -2.90 13.38
C ILE A 53 -9.85 -1.70 13.85
N PRO A 54 -10.30 -0.94 14.86
CA PRO A 54 -9.54 0.15 15.45
C PRO A 54 -8.19 -0.33 16.01
N PHE A 55 -7.18 0.53 16.00
CA PHE A 55 -5.83 0.14 16.43
C PHE A 55 -5.78 -0.19 17.94
N ASP A 56 -6.50 0.55 18.77
CA ASP A 56 -6.68 0.27 20.19
C ASP A 56 -7.35 -1.08 20.44
N GLU A 57 -8.39 -1.43 19.65
CA GLU A 57 -9.02 -2.76 19.70
C GLU A 57 -8.03 -3.87 19.28
N PHE A 58 -7.26 -3.64 18.22
CA PHE A 58 -6.19 -4.56 17.80
C PHE A 58 -5.16 -4.78 18.92
N VAL A 59 -4.69 -3.73 19.59
CA VAL A 59 -3.71 -3.88 20.67
C VAL A 59 -4.33 -4.57 21.90
N ALA A 60 -5.59 -4.28 22.22
CA ALA A 60 -6.23 -4.79 23.44
C ALA A 60 -6.75 -6.24 23.32
N SER A 61 -7.10 -6.72 22.12
CA SER A 61 -7.82 -7.98 21.94
C SER A 61 -7.07 -8.98 21.05
N PRO A 62 -6.64 -10.14 21.59
CA PRO A 62 -6.07 -11.23 20.78
C PRO A 62 -7.01 -11.70 19.65
N ASP A 63 -8.32 -11.75 19.90
CA ASP A 63 -9.32 -12.12 18.90
C ASP A 63 -9.40 -11.10 17.76
N ALA A 64 -9.32 -9.81 18.09
CA ALA A 64 -9.29 -8.74 17.09
C ALA A 64 -8.00 -8.80 16.25
N ARG A 65 -6.85 -9.10 16.86
CA ARG A 65 -5.60 -9.34 16.11
C ARG A 65 -5.72 -10.54 15.18
N ALA A 66 -6.24 -11.65 15.68
CA ALA A 66 -6.41 -12.86 14.89
C ALA A 66 -7.35 -12.62 13.70
N GLU A 67 -8.44 -11.87 13.90
CA GLU A 67 -9.34 -11.47 12.82
C GLU A 67 -8.67 -10.51 11.83
N ALA A 68 -7.86 -9.56 12.28
CA ALA A 68 -7.10 -8.67 11.40
C ALA A 68 -6.15 -9.47 10.49
N TRP A 69 -5.39 -10.42 11.05
CA TRP A 69 -4.52 -11.33 10.29
C TRP A 69 -5.30 -12.23 9.33
N ARG A 70 -6.44 -12.79 9.78
CA ARG A 70 -7.34 -13.58 8.93
C ARG A 70 -7.80 -12.80 7.70
N ARG A 71 -8.27 -11.56 7.90
CA ARG A 71 -8.68 -10.66 6.81
C ARG A 71 -7.52 -10.31 5.90
N ARG A 72 -6.33 -10.05 6.47
CA ARG A 72 -5.12 -9.78 5.69
C ARG A 72 -4.77 -10.96 4.80
N PHE A 73 -4.71 -12.19 5.32
CA PHE A 73 -4.36 -13.36 4.52
C PHE A 73 -5.45 -13.74 3.50
N ALA A 74 -6.73 -13.49 3.80
CA ALA A 74 -7.80 -13.65 2.81
C ALA A 74 -7.63 -12.75 1.57
N MET A 75 -7.00 -11.58 1.72
CA MET A 75 -6.73 -10.64 0.63
C MET A 75 -5.42 -10.93 -0.12
N GLU A 76 -4.55 -11.82 0.38
CA GLU A 76 -3.26 -12.12 -0.22
C GLU A 76 -3.34 -12.53 -1.71
N PRO A 77 -4.26 -13.41 -2.15
CA PRO A 77 -4.34 -13.78 -3.56
C PRO A 77 -4.72 -12.61 -4.48
N VAL A 78 -5.40 -11.59 -3.95
CA VAL A 78 -5.76 -10.37 -4.70
C VAL A 78 -4.51 -9.53 -4.92
N PHE A 79 -3.77 -9.23 -3.85
CA PHE A 79 -2.53 -8.45 -3.93
C PHE A 79 -1.47 -9.17 -4.78
N ALA A 80 -1.31 -10.48 -4.64
CA ALA A 80 -0.30 -11.26 -5.38
C ALA A 80 -0.51 -11.24 -6.91
N LYS A 81 -1.76 -11.11 -7.37
CA LYS A 81 -2.11 -11.04 -8.79
C LYS A 81 -2.03 -9.62 -9.36
N ALA A 82 -2.11 -8.59 -8.52
CA ALA A 82 -2.07 -7.22 -8.96
C ALA A 82 -0.74 -6.92 -9.69
N ARG A 83 -0.83 -6.12 -10.74
CA ARG A 83 0.34 -5.66 -11.52
C ARG A 83 0.25 -4.15 -11.70
N PRO A 84 1.38 -3.44 -11.79
CA PRO A 84 1.36 -1.99 -11.96
C PRO A 84 0.49 -1.56 -13.15
N GLY A 85 -0.40 -0.59 -12.93
CA GLY A 85 -1.22 0.03 -13.97
C GLY A 85 -0.46 1.03 -14.83
N ARG A 86 -1.17 1.77 -15.69
CA ARG A 86 -0.57 2.81 -16.55
C ARG A 86 -0.02 3.96 -15.72
N GLY A 87 -0.74 4.39 -14.68
CA GLY A 87 -0.30 5.45 -13.78
C GLY A 87 1.02 5.13 -13.08
N HIS A 88 1.14 3.91 -12.54
CA HIS A 88 2.36 3.42 -11.91
C HIS A 88 3.55 3.45 -12.88
N ARG A 89 3.38 2.89 -14.09
CA ARG A 89 4.44 2.87 -15.10
C ARG A 89 4.85 4.28 -15.55
N ALA A 90 3.91 5.21 -15.68
CA ALA A 90 4.20 6.59 -16.05
C ALA A 90 5.07 7.28 -14.98
N LEU A 91 4.72 7.12 -13.70
CA LEU A 91 5.51 7.63 -12.58
C LEU A 91 6.89 6.97 -12.52
N ALA A 92 6.98 5.66 -12.75
CA ALA A 92 8.26 4.95 -12.80
C ALA A 92 9.15 5.44 -13.96
N SER A 93 8.58 5.82 -15.10
CA SER A 93 9.34 6.42 -16.20
C SER A 93 9.90 7.80 -15.83
N LEU A 94 9.13 8.65 -15.15
CA LEU A 94 9.60 9.94 -14.66
C LEU A 94 10.67 9.81 -13.56
N TYR A 95 10.54 8.79 -12.71
CA TYR A 95 11.54 8.41 -11.71
C TYR A 95 12.87 8.00 -12.37
N ARG A 96 12.83 7.10 -13.36
CA ARG A 96 14.02 6.71 -14.13
C ARG A 96 14.66 7.86 -14.90
N ALA A 97 13.86 8.84 -15.32
CA ALA A 97 14.33 10.06 -15.96
C ALA A 97 14.92 11.09 -14.96
N GLY A 98 14.98 10.79 -13.67
CA GLY A 98 15.55 11.66 -12.64
C GLY A 98 14.66 12.83 -12.21
N LYS A 99 13.41 12.90 -12.68
CA LYS A 99 12.47 13.98 -12.33
C LYS A 99 11.76 13.77 -11.00
N ILE A 100 11.66 12.52 -10.53
CA ILE A 100 11.04 12.16 -9.26
C ILE A 100 12.13 11.61 -8.35
N PRO A 101 12.45 12.26 -7.22
CA PRO A 101 13.41 11.72 -6.27
C PRO A 101 12.79 10.63 -5.39
N ALA A 102 11.51 10.79 -5.02
CA ALA A 102 10.75 9.86 -4.20
C ALA A 102 9.24 10.01 -4.47
N ILE A 103 8.47 9.00 -4.08
CA ILE A 103 7.00 8.97 -4.20
C ILE A 103 6.36 8.77 -2.83
N ILE A 104 5.30 9.53 -2.54
CA ILE A 104 4.51 9.38 -1.33
C ILE A 104 3.24 8.60 -1.68
N THR A 105 2.93 7.54 -0.93
CA THR A 105 1.76 6.73 -1.19
C THR A 105 1.00 6.38 0.09
N GLN A 106 -0.33 6.43 -0.02
CA GLN A 106 -1.25 5.86 0.98
C GLN A 106 -1.54 4.38 0.73
N ASN A 107 -1.07 3.83 -0.39
CA ASN A 107 -1.32 2.45 -0.75
C ASN A 107 -0.36 1.52 -0.02
N ILE A 108 -0.83 0.29 0.20
CA ILE A 108 -0.09 -0.76 0.90
C ILE A 108 0.22 -1.96 -0.03
N ASP A 109 0.04 -1.76 -1.34
CA ASP A 109 -0.02 -2.80 -2.38
C ASP A 109 1.33 -3.13 -3.04
N ASN A 110 2.37 -2.37 -2.74
CA ASN A 110 3.73 -2.52 -3.28
C ASN A 110 3.84 -2.34 -4.81
N LEU A 111 2.84 -1.73 -5.46
CA LEU A 111 2.82 -1.59 -6.93
C LEU A 111 3.81 -0.53 -7.44
N HIS A 112 4.19 0.46 -6.62
CA HIS A 112 5.23 1.43 -6.98
C HIS A 112 6.61 0.77 -7.04
N GLN A 113 6.96 -0.02 -6.01
CA GLN A 113 8.16 -0.84 -5.98
C GLN A 113 8.19 -1.79 -7.18
N THR A 114 7.09 -2.52 -7.41
CA THR A 114 6.96 -3.44 -8.55
C THR A 114 7.06 -2.73 -9.91
N SER A 115 6.70 -1.45 -9.99
CA SER A 115 6.83 -0.64 -11.21
C SER A 115 8.24 -0.14 -11.48
N GLY A 116 9.13 -0.22 -10.48
CA GLY A 116 10.56 0.06 -10.60
C GLY A 116 11.09 1.21 -9.75
N PHE A 117 10.34 1.67 -8.74
CA PHE A 117 10.90 2.55 -7.70
C PHE A 117 11.78 1.73 -6.76
N ALA A 118 12.95 2.27 -6.38
CA ALA A 118 13.73 1.73 -5.28
C ALA A 118 12.93 1.86 -3.97
N ALA A 119 13.02 0.84 -3.10
CA ALA A 119 12.17 0.76 -1.91
C ALA A 119 12.38 1.97 -0.97
N GLU A 120 13.63 2.42 -0.82
CA GLU A 120 14.03 3.59 -0.06
C GLU A 120 13.48 4.92 -0.61
N HIS A 121 12.99 4.93 -1.85
CA HIS A 121 12.38 6.11 -2.50
C HIS A 121 10.84 6.03 -2.51
N VAL A 122 10.25 5.02 -1.86
CA VAL A 122 8.79 4.92 -1.66
C VAL A 122 8.47 5.22 -0.20
N ILE A 123 7.74 6.31 0.02
CA ILE A 123 7.30 6.76 1.35
C ILE A 123 5.89 6.22 1.59
N GLU A 124 5.80 5.17 2.39
CA GLU A 124 4.56 4.42 2.66
C GLU A 124 3.86 4.96 3.92
N LEU A 125 2.81 5.78 3.72
CA LEU A 125 2.13 6.43 4.85
C LEU A 125 1.32 5.47 5.72
N HIS A 126 0.84 4.37 5.14
CA HIS A 126 0.02 3.37 5.83
C HIS A 126 0.75 2.04 6.01
N GLY A 127 2.09 2.05 5.89
CA GLY A 127 2.90 0.84 5.91
C GLY A 127 2.76 -0.01 4.66
N ASN A 128 3.05 -1.30 4.79
CA ASN A 128 3.14 -2.23 3.67
C ASN A 128 2.46 -3.55 4.03
N THR A 129 1.93 -4.26 3.04
CA THR A 129 1.35 -5.60 3.26
C THR A 129 2.33 -6.74 3.09
N THR A 130 3.59 -6.52 2.70
CA THR A 130 4.58 -7.56 2.35
C THR A 130 5.50 -7.97 3.49
N TYR A 131 5.48 -7.24 4.60
CA TYR A 131 6.15 -7.59 5.86
C TYR A 131 5.26 -7.19 7.04
N ALA A 132 5.55 -7.75 8.21
CA ALA A 132 4.95 -7.37 9.48
C ALA A 132 5.99 -6.70 10.36
N ARG A 133 5.56 -5.82 11.28
CA ARG A 133 6.44 -5.16 12.23
C ARG A 133 5.90 -5.32 13.64
N CYS A 134 6.75 -5.78 14.55
CA CYS A 134 6.42 -5.84 15.97
C CYS A 134 6.14 -4.43 16.51
N ILE A 135 5.04 -4.27 17.25
CA ILE A 135 4.63 -2.98 17.81
C ILE A 135 5.49 -2.55 19.01
N GLY A 136 6.15 -3.49 19.67
CA GLY A 136 7.05 -3.24 20.80
C GLY A 136 8.44 -2.83 20.35
N CYS A 137 9.19 -3.75 19.74
CA CYS A 137 10.61 -3.55 19.42
C CYS A 137 10.87 -3.08 17.97
N GLY A 138 9.85 -3.00 17.12
CA GLY A 138 9.99 -2.54 15.73
C GLY A 138 10.67 -3.53 14.78
N ARG A 139 10.90 -4.78 15.21
CA ARG A 139 11.48 -5.83 14.35
C ARG A 139 10.54 -6.19 13.20
N ASP A 140 11.11 -6.26 12.01
CA ASP A 140 10.40 -6.73 10.81
C ASP A 140 10.42 -8.25 10.69
N TYR A 141 9.30 -8.80 10.21
CA TYR A 141 9.09 -10.22 9.96
C TYR A 141 8.57 -10.44 8.54
N ASP A 142 9.08 -11.49 7.90
CA ASP A 142 8.58 -11.97 6.62
C ASP A 142 7.13 -12.45 6.75
N LEU A 143 6.28 -12.08 5.79
CA LEU A 143 4.86 -12.41 5.87
C LEU A 143 4.58 -13.92 5.75
N GLY A 144 5.44 -14.66 5.06
CA GLY A 144 5.35 -16.11 4.96
C GLY A 144 5.56 -16.78 6.31
N TRP A 145 6.53 -16.29 7.09
CA TRP A 145 6.70 -16.74 8.49
C TRP A 145 5.48 -16.41 9.35
N VAL A 146 4.97 -15.17 9.28
CA VAL A 146 3.80 -14.75 10.04
C VAL A 146 2.59 -15.62 9.71
N LYS A 147 2.37 -15.90 8.42
CA LYS A 147 1.28 -16.76 7.94
C LYS A 147 1.41 -18.18 8.45
N ALA A 148 2.59 -18.79 8.33
CA ALA A 148 2.83 -20.14 8.82
C ALA A 148 2.60 -20.24 10.34
N SER A 149 3.04 -19.23 11.11
CA SER A 149 2.81 -19.17 12.55
C SER A 149 1.33 -19.00 12.90
N PHE A 150 0.60 -18.18 12.15
CA PHE A 150 -0.84 -17.99 12.32
C PHE A 150 -1.61 -19.29 12.02
N GLU A 151 -1.28 -19.99 10.93
CA GLU A 151 -1.92 -21.25 10.55
C GLU A 151 -1.63 -22.38 11.54
N ALA A 152 -0.42 -22.40 12.14
CA ALA A 152 -0.04 -23.42 13.12
C ALA A 152 -0.70 -23.22 14.50
N SER A 153 -0.84 -21.97 14.94
CA SER A 153 -1.35 -21.64 16.30
C SER A 153 -2.84 -21.30 16.34
N GLY A 154 -3.43 -20.91 15.21
CA GLY A 154 -4.78 -20.34 15.14
C GLY A 154 -4.90 -18.91 15.67
N GLY A 155 -3.79 -18.30 16.10
CA GLY A 155 -3.72 -16.96 16.68
C GLY A 155 -2.70 -16.05 15.98
N ALA A 156 -2.80 -14.75 16.24
CA ALA A 156 -1.78 -13.79 15.79
C ALA A 156 -0.43 -14.14 16.43
N PRO A 157 0.69 -14.19 15.66
CA PRO A 157 1.98 -14.48 16.25
C PRO A 157 2.48 -13.27 17.06
N ASP A 158 3.10 -13.56 18.20
CA ASP A 158 3.87 -12.57 18.95
C ASP A 158 5.33 -12.55 18.47
N CYS A 159 6.01 -11.44 18.74
CA CYS A 159 7.40 -11.21 18.41
C CYS A 159 8.31 -12.20 19.14
N THR A 160 9.21 -12.85 18.41
CA THR A 160 10.18 -13.82 18.95
C THR A 160 11.28 -13.22 19.82
N ILE A 161 11.26 -11.89 20.04
CA ILE A 161 12.29 -11.14 20.77
C ILE A 161 11.75 -10.47 22.03
N CYS A 162 10.52 -9.98 22.01
CA CYS A 162 9.95 -9.22 23.12
C CYS A 162 8.52 -9.63 23.49
N ASP A 163 7.99 -10.69 22.89
CA ASP A 163 6.67 -11.26 23.16
C ASP A 163 5.48 -10.28 22.98
N GLU A 164 5.73 -9.13 22.34
CA GLU A 164 4.71 -8.16 21.93
C GLU A 164 4.15 -8.51 20.53
N PRO A 165 2.92 -8.09 20.19
CA PRO A 165 2.37 -8.29 18.85
C PRO A 165 3.20 -7.73 17.69
#